data_AF-A0A640P5I9-F1
#
_entry.id   AF-A0A640P5I9-F1
#
_cell.length_a   1.000
_cell.length_b   1.000
_cell.length_c   1.000
_cell.angle_alpha   90.00
_cell.angle_beta   90.00
_cell.angle_gamma   90.00
#
_symmetry.space_group_name_H-M   'P 1'
#
loop_
_entity.id
_entity.type
_entity.pdbx_description
1 polymer ?
#
loop_
_entity_poly.entity_id
_entity_poly.type
_entity_poly.pdbx_seq_one_letter_code
_entity_poly.pdbx_strand_id
1 'polypeptide(L)'
;MFEKVILKSSDSGAAITAGELAEALLYYQNVHLVLDYGSVMGLIRQIGMPNLLTTLNRPNVSAIYTEQMLTVLPQTINNRQYFSFEAIRICGSELVGQLHSAKRRFTFMLEDKCNIPRKRAMLYQERFRKLAPFKRITDDSFIEGGLIRAAHEELADKNLVKDAIKVSLKHSVGLQHIPEHFEYRVFLEENRFTVDTDLDFSALSKVYSSRWGGSLSVVNPLLDFFIFKSDLAFAAHYGSEIYTSHRTSDLIDLKCKGLLRRINLDKTNINSFSRTVTQNAPKLRDVINSGERTYDEFLVLLDKAEKFKKWIGNKSPEQELISEYLKDISSEPTISKLPSKLIRYFFTTAIGMIEPITGNALSLTDTFLVEKMLGGWRPNRFVTENLSPFVDVE
;
A
#
# COMPACT_ATOMS: atom_id res chain seq x y z
N MET A 1 15.12 9.57 1.68
CA MET A 1 14.22 8.49 2.12
C MET A 1 12.79 8.99 1.99
N PHE A 2 11.79 8.13 1.75
CA PHE A 2 10.37 8.56 1.69
C PHE A 2 10.07 9.73 0.73
N GLU A 3 10.69 9.77 -0.46
CA GLU A 3 10.51 10.88 -1.40
C GLU A 3 9.15 10.79 -2.12
N LYS A 4 8.85 9.62 -2.70
CA LYS A 4 7.62 9.39 -3.46
C LYS A 4 7.16 7.96 -3.30
N VAL A 5 5.84 7.77 -3.12
CA VAL A 5 5.19 6.46 -3.07
C VAL A 5 3.98 6.41 -3.97
N ILE A 6 3.77 5.25 -4.61
CA ILE A 6 2.53 4.88 -5.26
C ILE A 6 1.72 4.03 -4.29
N LEU A 7 0.51 4.46 -3.95
CA LEU A 7 -0.44 3.67 -3.17
C LEU A 7 -1.50 3.12 -4.13
N LYS A 8 -1.51 1.80 -4.34
CA LYS A 8 -2.43 1.12 -5.26
C LYS A 8 -3.39 0.18 -4.54
N SER A 9 -2.92 -0.54 -3.54
CA SER A 9 -3.70 -1.52 -2.79
C SER A 9 -3.30 -1.49 -1.31
N SER A 10 -4.16 -2.08 -0.48
CA SER A 10 -3.84 -2.25 0.94
C SER A 10 -2.86 -3.40 1.14
N ASP A 11 -2.12 -3.32 2.22
CA ASP A 11 -1.31 -4.43 2.74
C ASP A 11 -2.18 -5.64 3.14
N SER A 12 -3.41 -5.35 3.58
CA SER A 12 -4.38 -6.32 4.12
C SER A 12 -5.50 -6.71 3.13
N GLY A 13 -5.56 -6.08 1.95
CA GLY A 13 -6.64 -6.32 1.00
C GLY A 13 -6.50 -5.53 -0.31
N ALA A 14 -7.49 -5.69 -1.19
CA ALA A 14 -7.42 -5.08 -2.53
C ALA A 14 -7.60 -3.55 -2.53
N ALA A 15 -8.33 -2.99 -1.57
CA ALA A 15 -8.68 -1.57 -1.53
C ALA A 15 -7.86 -0.81 -0.49
N ILE A 16 -7.36 0.37 -0.86
CA ILE A 16 -6.59 1.27 0.02
C ILE A 16 -7.44 1.68 1.24
N THR A 17 -6.86 1.63 2.45
CA THR A 17 -7.54 2.14 3.66
C THR A 17 -7.20 3.60 3.94
N ALA A 18 -8.06 4.26 4.72
CA ALA A 18 -7.85 5.64 5.17
C ALA A 18 -6.58 5.77 6.02
N GLY A 19 -6.32 4.80 6.90
CA GLY A 19 -5.12 4.77 7.72
C GLY A 19 -3.83 4.58 6.91
N GLU A 20 -3.82 3.75 5.88
CA GLU A 20 -2.65 3.60 4.98
C GLU A 20 -2.40 4.87 4.18
N LEU A 21 -3.47 5.51 3.71
CA LEU A 21 -3.38 6.82 3.06
C LEU A 21 -2.82 7.87 4.03
N ALA A 22 -3.27 7.87 5.29
CA ALA A 22 -2.79 8.77 6.32
C ALA A 22 -1.29 8.58 6.62
N GLU A 23 -0.83 7.33 6.79
CA GLU A 23 0.59 7.02 6.95
C GLU A 23 1.41 7.45 5.73
N ALA A 24 0.96 7.14 4.51
CA ALA A 24 1.65 7.57 3.30
C ALA A 24 1.79 9.10 3.24
N LEU A 25 0.71 9.84 3.54
CA LEU A 25 0.72 11.30 3.55
C LEU A 25 1.62 11.90 4.63
N LEU A 26 1.73 11.25 5.79
CA LEU A 26 2.56 11.72 6.89
C LEU A 26 4.06 11.51 6.62
N TYR A 27 4.44 10.34 6.10
CA TYR A 27 5.85 9.98 5.97
C TYR A 27 6.46 10.35 4.61
N TYR A 28 5.69 10.28 3.51
CA TYR A 28 6.22 10.54 2.17
C TYR A 28 6.06 12.00 1.74
N GLN A 29 7.04 12.55 1.03
CA GLN A 29 6.93 13.90 0.48
C GLN A 29 5.81 13.95 -0.56
N ASN A 30 5.82 13.02 -1.52
CA ASN A 30 4.85 12.92 -2.60
C ASN A 30 4.09 11.59 -2.56
N VAL A 31 2.77 11.65 -2.69
CA VAL A 31 1.92 10.45 -2.76
C VAL A 31 1.20 10.42 -4.10
N HIS A 32 1.36 9.33 -4.84
CA HIS A 32 0.61 9.05 -6.06
C HIS A 32 -0.42 7.95 -5.79
N LEU A 33 -1.70 8.21 -6.00
CA LEU A 33 -2.77 7.24 -5.78
C LEU A 33 -3.16 6.59 -7.11
N VAL A 34 -3.09 5.26 -7.18
CA VAL A 34 -3.70 4.47 -8.25
C VAL A 34 -5.03 3.95 -7.73
N LEU A 35 -6.09 4.72 -7.95
CA LEU A 35 -7.42 4.42 -7.41
C LEU A 35 -8.18 3.51 -8.35
N ASP A 36 -8.76 2.44 -7.82
CA ASP A 36 -9.73 1.59 -8.50
C ASP A 36 -11.13 1.74 -7.88
N TYR A 37 -12.10 1.00 -8.44
CA TYR A 37 -13.48 1.02 -7.94
C TYR A 37 -13.57 0.71 -6.45
N GLY A 38 -12.83 -0.31 -5.99
CA GLY A 38 -12.82 -0.74 -4.59
C GLY A 38 -12.21 0.30 -3.66
N SER A 39 -11.08 0.90 -4.04
CA SER A 39 -10.37 1.91 -3.27
C SER A 39 -11.17 3.20 -3.14
N VAL A 40 -11.79 3.69 -4.23
CA VAL A 40 -12.64 4.89 -4.15
C VAL A 40 -13.84 4.64 -3.24
N MET A 41 -14.55 3.52 -3.44
CA MET A 41 -15.70 3.17 -2.61
C MET A 41 -15.31 2.99 -1.14
N GLY A 42 -14.19 2.30 -0.88
CA GLY A 42 -13.66 2.07 0.47
C GLY A 42 -13.28 3.36 1.18
N LEU A 43 -12.57 4.26 0.51
CA LEU A 43 -12.20 5.57 1.06
C LEU A 43 -13.42 6.46 1.29
N ILE A 44 -14.38 6.51 0.37
CA ILE A 44 -15.61 7.30 0.58
C ILE A 44 -16.39 6.80 1.81
N ARG A 45 -16.44 5.49 2.03
CA ARG A 45 -17.09 4.92 3.22
C ARG A 45 -16.36 5.26 4.52
N GLN A 46 -15.03 5.28 4.50
CA GLN A 46 -14.20 5.54 5.69
C GLN A 46 -14.11 7.04 6.03
N ILE A 47 -13.90 7.89 5.02
CA ILE A 47 -13.55 9.31 5.24
C ILE A 47 -14.53 10.29 4.58
N GLY A 48 -15.46 9.80 3.76
CA GLY A 48 -16.37 10.64 3.02
C GLY A 48 -15.75 11.25 1.76
N MET A 49 -16.61 11.53 0.77
CA MET A 49 -16.19 12.16 -0.47
C MET A 49 -15.56 13.57 -0.29
N PRO A 50 -16.02 14.43 0.64
CA PRO A 50 -15.36 15.70 0.91
C PRO A 50 -13.88 15.54 1.29
N ASN A 51 -13.56 14.65 2.23
CA ASN A 51 -12.18 14.47 2.70
C ASN A 51 -11.30 13.79 1.65
N LEU A 52 -11.87 12.88 0.85
CA LEU A 52 -11.17 12.33 -0.31
C LEU A 52 -10.81 13.45 -1.30
N LEU A 53 -11.75 14.34 -1.64
CA LEU A 53 -11.48 15.47 -2.53
C LEU A 53 -10.47 16.46 -1.94
N THR A 54 -10.57 16.77 -0.64
CA THR A 54 -9.60 17.63 0.06
C THR A 54 -8.20 17.03 -0.02
N THR A 55 -8.07 15.72 0.20
CA THR A 55 -6.80 15.00 0.09
C THR A 55 -6.24 15.05 -1.33
N LEU A 56 -7.07 14.76 -2.33
CA LEU A 56 -6.68 14.77 -3.74
C LEU A 56 -6.29 16.17 -4.27
N ASN A 57 -6.76 17.23 -3.61
CA ASN A 57 -6.45 18.61 -3.98
C ASN A 57 -5.16 19.14 -3.32
N ARG A 58 -4.49 18.34 -2.48
CA ARG A 58 -3.21 18.74 -1.86
C ARG A 58 -2.10 18.77 -2.91
N PRO A 59 -1.17 19.75 -2.85
CA PRO A 59 -0.15 19.94 -3.89
C PRO A 59 0.83 18.77 -4.02
N ASN A 60 1.00 17.99 -2.95
CA ASN A 60 1.91 16.86 -2.89
C ASN A 60 1.19 15.50 -3.09
N VAL A 61 -0.07 15.55 -3.56
CA VAL A 61 -0.89 14.38 -3.89
C VAL A 61 -1.23 14.45 -5.37
N SER A 62 -1.01 13.32 -6.05
CA SER A 62 -1.48 13.12 -7.41
C SER A 62 -2.26 11.81 -7.46
N ALA A 63 -3.16 11.67 -8.42
CA ALA A 63 -3.94 10.46 -8.54
C ALA A 63 -4.31 10.14 -9.97
N ILE A 64 -4.57 8.87 -10.22
CA ILE A 64 -5.36 8.41 -11.36
C ILE A 64 -6.50 7.54 -10.86
N TYR A 65 -7.53 7.40 -11.67
CA TYR A 65 -8.59 6.43 -11.43
C TYR A 65 -8.69 5.45 -12.60
N THR A 66 -8.85 4.17 -12.30
CA THR A 66 -9.14 3.15 -13.30
C THR A 66 -10.36 2.33 -12.90
N GLU A 67 -11.28 2.14 -13.86
CA GLU A 67 -12.45 1.26 -13.68
C GLU A 67 -12.11 -0.20 -14.00
N GLN A 68 -10.90 -0.45 -14.49
CA GLN A 68 -10.48 -1.76 -14.98
C GLN A 68 -9.86 -2.57 -13.85
N MET A 69 -10.41 -3.75 -13.63
CA MET A 69 -9.89 -4.78 -12.74
C MET A 69 -9.18 -5.82 -13.59
N LEU A 70 -7.99 -6.20 -13.16
CA LEU A 70 -7.23 -7.27 -13.81
C LEU A 70 -7.84 -8.63 -13.47
N THR A 71 -7.94 -9.50 -14.46
CA THR A 71 -8.43 -10.86 -14.27
C THR A 71 -7.72 -11.83 -15.23
N VAL A 72 -7.87 -13.12 -14.95
CA VAL A 72 -7.48 -14.19 -15.84
C VAL A 72 -8.76 -14.91 -16.26
N LEU A 73 -9.08 -14.91 -17.54
CA LEU A 73 -10.32 -15.50 -18.06
C LEU A 73 -10.05 -16.93 -18.55
N PRO A 74 -10.59 -17.97 -17.89
CA PRO A 74 -10.56 -19.32 -18.44
C PRO A 74 -11.57 -19.47 -19.57
N GLN A 75 -11.17 -20.10 -20.67
CA GLN A 75 -12.04 -20.45 -21.79
C GLN A 75 -11.78 -21.89 -22.24
N THR A 76 -12.83 -22.71 -22.35
CA THR A 76 -12.71 -24.07 -22.88
C THR A 76 -13.06 -24.08 -24.36
N ILE A 77 -12.13 -24.51 -25.21
CA ILE A 77 -12.32 -24.67 -26.66
C ILE A 77 -11.85 -26.06 -27.03
N ASN A 78 -12.72 -26.86 -27.67
CA ASN A 78 -12.42 -28.23 -28.10
C ASN A 78 -11.82 -29.11 -26.97
N ASN A 79 -12.44 -29.07 -25.78
CA ASN A 79 -11.99 -29.77 -24.55
C ASN A 79 -10.59 -29.39 -24.05
N ARG A 80 -10.00 -28.31 -24.56
CA ARG A 80 -8.75 -27.74 -24.04
C ARG A 80 -9.03 -26.42 -23.32
N GLN A 81 -8.42 -26.26 -22.15
CA GLN A 81 -8.55 -25.04 -21.36
C GLN A 81 -7.49 -24.03 -21.78
N TYR A 82 -7.95 -22.83 -22.11
CA TYR A 82 -7.15 -21.66 -22.42
C TYR A 82 -7.36 -20.60 -21.34
N PHE A 83 -6.38 -19.72 -21.20
CA PHE A 83 -6.41 -18.57 -20.32
C PHE A 83 -5.99 -17.34 -21.10
N SER A 84 -6.59 -16.19 -20.80
CA SER A 84 -6.11 -14.89 -21.24
C SER A 84 -6.04 -13.92 -20.07
N PHE A 85 -5.09 -13.00 -20.13
CA PHE A 85 -5.06 -11.85 -19.25
C PHE A 85 -6.02 -10.80 -19.77
N GLU A 86 -6.94 -10.36 -18.92
CA GLU A 86 -8.02 -9.46 -19.31
C GLU A 86 -8.19 -8.33 -18.31
N ALA A 87 -8.76 -7.24 -18.79
CA ALA A 87 -9.19 -6.12 -17.96
C ALA A 87 -10.70 -5.97 -18.04
N ILE A 88 -11.39 -6.30 -16.96
CA ILE A 88 -12.85 -6.22 -16.85
C ILE A 88 -13.27 -4.96 -16.11
N ARG A 89 -14.51 -4.52 -16.30
CA ARG A 89 -15.09 -3.39 -15.57
C ARG A 89 -16.57 -3.62 -15.32
N ILE A 90 -17.10 -3.02 -14.27
CA ILE A 90 -18.53 -3.03 -13.99
C ILE A 90 -19.21 -2.05 -14.95
N CYS A 91 -20.09 -2.55 -15.82
CA CYS A 91 -20.76 -1.74 -16.84
C CYS A 91 -22.20 -1.37 -16.49
N GLY A 92 -22.70 -1.64 -15.28
CA GLY A 92 -24.08 -1.37 -14.90
C GLY A 92 -24.61 -2.37 -13.88
N SER A 93 -25.93 -2.47 -13.77
CA SER A 93 -26.61 -3.49 -12.96
C SER A 93 -27.91 -3.91 -13.64
N GLU A 94 -28.54 -4.99 -13.16
CA GLU A 94 -29.86 -5.41 -13.65
C GLU A 94 -30.92 -4.30 -13.49
N LEU A 95 -30.79 -3.47 -12.45
CA LEU A 95 -31.74 -2.40 -12.14
C LEU A 95 -31.66 -1.21 -13.11
N VAL A 96 -30.46 -0.86 -13.57
CA VAL A 96 -30.24 0.35 -14.40
C VAL A 96 -29.80 0.04 -15.83
N GLY A 97 -29.64 -1.25 -16.15
CA GLY A 97 -29.09 -1.70 -17.42
C GLY A 97 -27.63 -1.30 -17.62
N GLN A 98 -27.19 -1.28 -18.88
CA GLN A 98 -25.82 -0.94 -19.24
C GLN A 98 -25.57 0.58 -19.22
N LEU A 99 -24.51 0.98 -18.53
CA LEU A 99 -23.99 2.34 -18.41
C LEU A 99 -22.73 2.50 -19.27
N HIS A 100 -22.90 3.08 -20.45
CA HIS A 100 -21.83 3.15 -21.46
C HIS A 100 -20.73 4.18 -21.17
N SER A 101 -21.01 5.27 -20.44
CA SER A 101 -20.00 6.30 -20.15
C SER A 101 -19.40 6.16 -18.75
N ALA A 102 -18.08 6.38 -18.65
CA ALA A 102 -17.35 6.36 -17.38
C ALA A 102 -17.91 7.37 -16.37
N LYS A 103 -18.34 8.54 -16.87
CA LYS A 103 -19.05 9.54 -16.06
C LYS A 103 -20.31 8.97 -15.42
N ARG A 104 -21.19 8.32 -16.20
CA ARG A 104 -22.43 7.74 -15.67
C ARG A 104 -22.16 6.60 -14.70
N ARG A 105 -21.19 5.73 -14.99
CA ARG A 105 -20.79 4.64 -14.10
C ARG A 105 -20.27 5.15 -12.75
N PHE A 106 -19.41 6.16 -12.76
CA PHE A 106 -18.89 6.75 -11.54
C PHE A 106 -20.00 7.45 -10.74
N THR A 107 -20.87 8.23 -11.38
CA THR A 107 -22.02 8.84 -10.68
C THR A 107 -22.93 7.77 -10.09
N PHE A 108 -23.22 6.70 -10.84
CA PHE A 108 -24.01 5.57 -10.35
C PHE A 108 -23.36 4.89 -9.13
N MET A 109 -22.04 4.68 -9.12
CA MET A 109 -21.32 4.15 -7.97
C MET A 109 -21.49 5.04 -6.72
N LEU A 110 -21.40 6.37 -6.89
CA LEU A 110 -21.61 7.31 -5.78
C LEU A 110 -23.05 7.26 -5.24
N GLU A 111 -24.04 7.17 -6.13
CA GLU A 111 -25.46 7.06 -5.76
C GLU A 111 -25.75 5.73 -5.06
N ASP A 112 -25.46 4.61 -5.74
CA ASP A 112 -25.88 3.27 -5.35
C ASP A 112 -25.02 2.67 -4.24
N LYS A 113 -23.70 2.85 -4.29
CA LYS A 113 -22.77 2.20 -3.35
C LYS A 113 -22.31 3.07 -2.20
N CYS A 114 -22.44 4.39 -2.34
CA CYS A 114 -22.04 5.37 -1.34
C CYS A 114 -23.21 6.19 -0.77
N ASN A 115 -24.45 5.93 -1.24
CA ASN A 115 -25.67 6.61 -0.79
C ASN A 115 -25.58 8.16 -0.92
N ILE A 116 -24.94 8.65 -1.98
CA ILE A 116 -24.79 10.09 -2.22
C ILE A 116 -25.93 10.56 -3.15
N PRO A 117 -26.75 11.55 -2.75
CA PRO A 117 -27.83 12.06 -3.60
C PRO A 117 -27.31 12.51 -4.97
N ARG A 118 -28.04 12.16 -6.04
CA ARG A 118 -27.66 12.40 -7.45
C ARG A 118 -27.06 13.77 -7.75
N LYS A 119 -27.69 14.84 -7.25
CA LYS A 119 -27.21 16.23 -7.45
C LYS A 119 -25.79 16.43 -6.87
N ARG A 120 -25.52 15.88 -5.68
CA ARG A 120 -24.17 15.90 -5.06
C ARG A 120 -23.22 14.93 -5.77
N ALA A 121 -23.70 13.75 -6.15
CA ALA A 121 -22.90 12.76 -6.88
C ALA A 121 -22.35 13.33 -8.20
N MET A 122 -23.16 14.05 -8.97
CA MET A 122 -22.72 14.73 -10.19
C MET A 122 -21.65 15.79 -9.91
N LEU A 123 -21.81 16.61 -8.86
CA LEU A 123 -20.83 17.61 -8.47
C LEU A 123 -19.49 16.97 -8.06
N TYR A 124 -19.55 15.94 -7.20
CA TYR A 124 -18.36 15.24 -6.74
C TYR A 124 -17.66 14.49 -7.85
N GLN A 125 -18.41 13.87 -8.77
CA GLN A 125 -17.86 13.21 -9.94
C GLN A 125 -17.08 14.18 -10.85
N GLU A 126 -17.59 15.41 -11.05
CA GLU A 126 -16.89 16.41 -11.85
C GLU A 126 -15.61 16.91 -11.17
N ARG A 127 -15.66 17.13 -9.84
CA ARG A 127 -14.46 17.50 -9.07
C ARG A 127 -13.42 16.40 -9.06
N PHE A 128 -13.84 15.16 -8.81
CA PHE A 128 -12.96 14.01 -8.74
C PHE A 128 -12.22 13.78 -10.06
N ARG A 129 -12.91 13.85 -11.21
CA ARG A 129 -12.27 13.67 -12.52
C ARG A 129 -11.19 14.69 -12.85
N LYS A 130 -11.27 15.90 -12.26
CA LYS A 130 -10.23 16.93 -12.42
C LYS A 130 -8.99 16.60 -11.60
N LEU A 131 -9.16 15.96 -10.44
CA LEU A 131 -8.07 15.64 -9.52
C LEU A 131 -7.46 14.25 -9.76
N ALA A 132 -8.26 13.32 -10.27
CA ALA A 132 -7.88 11.95 -10.60
C ALA A 132 -8.34 11.62 -12.03
N PRO A 133 -7.50 11.87 -13.05
CA PRO A 133 -7.82 11.54 -14.43
C PRO A 133 -8.09 10.05 -14.61
N PHE A 134 -9.07 9.74 -15.47
CA PHE A 134 -9.48 8.37 -15.72
C PHE A 134 -8.54 7.76 -16.75
N LYS A 135 -7.83 6.70 -16.37
CA LYS A 135 -6.90 5.97 -17.25
C LYS A 135 -7.33 4.52 -17.41
N ARG A 136 -6.98 3.93 -18.54
CA ARG A 136 -7.19 2.51 -18.82
C ARG A 136 -5.85 1.79 -18.72
N ILE A 137 -5.89 0.58 -18.17
CA ILE A 137 -4.75 -0.32 -18.09
C ILE A 137 -4.50 -1.01 -19.46
N THR A 138 -5.53 -1.04 -20.31
CA THR A 138 -5.50 -1.67 -21.64
C THR A 138 -4.91 -0.81 -22.75
N ASP A 139 -4.70 0.49 -22.52
CA ASP A 139 -4.06 1.37 -23.49
C ASP A 139 -2.62 1.71 -23.07
N ASP A 140 -1.94 2.52 -23.87
CA ASP A 140 -0.53 2.87 -23.68
C ASP A 140 -0.30 3.89 -22.55
N SER A 141 -1.29 4.09 -21.67
CA SER A 141 -1.22 5.02 -20.54
C SER A 141 -0.06 4.81 -19.59
N PHE A 142 0.51 3.58 -19.56
CA PHE A 142 1.51 3.15 -18.57
C PHE A 142 2.74 2.52 -19.21
N ILE A 143 2.53 1.71 -20.24
CA ILE A 143 3.59 1.05 -21.01
C ILE A 143 3.14 0.95 -22.46
N GLU A 144 4.07 1.11 -23.39
CA GLU A 144 3.82 0.96 -24.82
C GLU A 144 3.31 -0.47 -25.13
N GLY A 145 2.24 -0.58 -25.90
CA GLY A 145 1.59 -1.84 -26.22
C GLY A 145 0.58 -2.32 -25.16
N GLY A 146 0.43 -1.57 -24.06
CA GLY A 146 -0.52 -1.86 -22.98
C GLY A 146 -0.07 -2.96 -22.01
N LEU A 147 -0.66 -2.93 -20.82
CA LEU A 147 -0.22 -3.76 -19.71
C LEU A 147 -0.49 -5.27 -19.90
N ILE A 148 -1.60 -5.60 -20.58
CA ILE A 148 -2.00 -6.98 -20.86
C ILE A 148 -0.95 -7.66 -21.72
N ARG A 149 -0.54 -7.00 -22.80
CA ARG A 149 0.46 -7.53 -23.73
C ARG A 149 1.80 -7.71 -23.05
N ALA A 150 2.27 -6.71 -22.31
CA ALA A 150 3.52 -6.79 -21.57
C ALA A 150 3.53 -7.92 -20.53
N ALA A 151 2.40 -8.19 -19.87
CA ALA A 151 2.28 -9.32 -18.95
C ALA A 151 2.24 -10.67 -19.67
N HIS A 152 1.56 -10.75 -20.82
CA HIS A 152 1.49 -11.96 -21.64
C HIS A 152 2.86 -12.34 -22.22
N GLU A 153 3.61 -11.38 -22.78
CA GLU A 153 4.95 -11.62 -23.33
C GLU A 153 5.93 -12.13 -22.25
N GLU A 154 5.79 -11.66 -21.00
CA GLU A 154 6.63 -12.09 -19.88
C GLU A 154 6.40 -13.56 -19.48
N LEU A 155 5.25 -14.16 -19.81
CA LEU A 155 5.00 -15.57 -19.55
C LEU A 155 5.97 -16.50 -20.31
N ALA A 156 6.74 -15.98 -21.26
CA ALA A 156 7.81 -16.70 -21.95
C ALA A 156 8.98 -17.08 -21.03
N ASP A 157 9.21 -16.33 -19.94
CA ASP A 157 10.23 -16.65 -18.95
C ASP A 157 9.74 -17.75 -17.99
N LYS A 158 10.03 -19.00 -18.36
CA LYS A 158 9.61 -20.19 -17.62
C LYS A 158 10.10 -20.22 -16.17
N ASN A 159 11.30 -19.70 -15.90
CA ASN A 159 11.89 -19.72 -14.56
C ASN A 159 11.17 -18.69 -13.68
N LEU A 160 11.01 -17.47 -14.19
CA LEU A 160 10.28 -16.42 -13.48
C LEU A 160 8.84 -16.85 -13.20
N VAL A 161 8.15 -17.41 -14.19
CA VAL A 161 6.77 -17.89 -14.01
C VAL A 161 6.73 -18.96 -12.91
N LYS A 162 7.54 -20.02 -13.00
CA LYS A 162 7.53 -21.10 -12.01
C LYS A 162 7.79 -20.59 -10.59
N ASP A 163 8.78 -19.71 -10.42
CA ASP A 163 9.11 -19.12 -9.14
C ASP A 163 7.99 -18.19 -8.62
N ALA A 164 7.38 -17.39 -9.48
CA ALA A 164 6.26 -16.52 -9.14
C ALA A 164 5.03 -17.33 -8.68
N ILE A 165 4.71 -18.42 -9.38
CA ILE A 165 3.63 -19.33 -8.98
C ILE A 165 3.92 -19.94 -7.61
N LYS A 166 5.17 -20.35 -7.34
CA LYS A 166 5.58 -20.87 -6.04
C LYS A 166 5.38 -19.84 -4.92
N VAL A 167 5.77 -18.59 -5.15
CA VAL A 167 5.57 -17.49 -4.19
C VAL A 167 4.08 -17.24 -3.95
N SER A 168 3.26 -17.16 -5.00
CA SER A 168 1.81 -17.00 -4.87
C SER A 168 1.18 -18.12 -4.04
N LEU A 169 1.50 -19.39 -4.35
CA LEU A 169 0.97 -20.55 -3.63
C LEU A 169 1.43 -20.57 -2.18
N LYS A 170 2.66 -20.14 -1.87
CA LYS A 170 3.16 -20.02 -0.49
C LYS A 170 2.27 -19.09 0.34
N HIS A 171 1.85 -17.95 -0.23
CA HIS A 171 0.93 -17.03 0.44
C HIS A 171 -0.50 -17.58 0.55
N SER A 172 -0.94 -18.38 -0.42
CA SER A 172 -2.29 -18.98 -0.44
C SER A 172 -2.46 -20.15 0.53
N VAL A 173 -1.52 -21.11 0.52
CA VAL A 173 -1.66 -22.39 1.25
C VAL A 173 -0.50 -22.69 2.21
N GLY A 174 0.61 -21.95 2.18
CA GLY A 174 1.82 -22.26 2.94
C GLY A 174 2.76 -23.23 2.23
N LEU A 175 4.07 -23.07 2.47
CA LEU A 175 5.11 -23.80 1.74
C LEU A 175 5.04 -25.32 1.94
N GLN A 176 4.60 -25.78 3.11
CA GLN A 176 4.51 -27.20 3.48
C GLN A 176 3.49 -27.99 2.64
N HIS A 177 2.56 -27.30 1.96
CA HIS A 177 1.55 -27.93 1.11
C HIS A 177 1.94 -27.91 -0.38
N ILE A 178 3.11 -27.36 -0.71
CA ILE A 178 3.61 -27.26 -2.08
C ILE A 178 4.70 -28.33 -2.25
N PRO A 179 4.62 -29.21 -3.28
CA PRO A 179 5.69 -30.15 -3.57
C PRO A 179 7.03 -29.45 -3.75
N GLU A 180 8.12 -30.05 -3.26
CA GLU A 180 9.47 -29.50 -3.43
C GLU A 180 9.84 -29.35 -4.92
N HIS A 181 9.41 -30.32 -5.72
CA HIS A 181 9.50 -30.33 -7.16
C HIS A 181 8.09 -30.44 -7.76
N PHE A 182 7.75 -29.52 -8.65
CA PHE A 182 6.53 -29.53 -9.44
C PHE A 182 6.81 -28.95 -10.81
N GLU A 183 5.98 -29.29 -11.80
CA GLU A 183 6.00 -28.71 -13.13
C GLU A 183 4.91 -27.66 -13.27
N TYR A 184 5.27 -26.55 -13.92
CA TYR A 184 4.31 -25.50 -14.28
C TYR A 184 4.80 -24.85 -15.57
N ARG A 185 4.19 -25.24 -16.69
CA ARG A 185 4.59 -24.85 -18.03
C ARG A 185 3.48 -24.05 -18.68
N VAL A 186 3.84 -22.87 -19.18
CA VAL A 186 2.94 -22.02 -19.94
C VAL A 186 3.28 -22.14 -21.42
N PHE A 187 2.28 -22.42 -22.24
CA PHE A 187 2.40 -22.44 -23.70
C PHE A 187 1.64 -21.25 -24.28
N LEU A 188 2.38 -20.34 -24.90
CA LEU A 188 1.84 -19.09 -25.43
C LEU A 188 1.21 -19.27 -26.81
N GLU A 189 0.14 -18.53 -27.02
CA GLU A 189 -0.46 -18.21 -28.32
C GLU A 189 -0.65 -16.68 -28.38
N GLU A 190 -0.99 -16.12 -29.53
CA GLU A 190 -0.98 -14.66 -29.77
C GLU A 190 -1.60 -13.80 -28.65
N ASN A 191 -2.81 -14.15 -28.17
CA ASN A 191 -3.52 -13.40 -27.12
C ASN A 191 -4.01 -14.27 -25.95
N ARG A 192 -3.57 -15.53 -25.90
CA ARG A 192 -3.99 -16.51 -24.89
C ARG A 192 -2.87 -17.49 -24.61
N PHE A 193 -3.05 -18.35 -23.64
CA PHE A 193 -2.06 -19.37 -23.30
C PHE A 193 -2.74 -20.58 -22.66
N THR A 194 -2.01 -21.68 -22.61
CA THR A 194 -2.42 -22.88 -21.87
C THR A 194 -1.43 -23.18 -20.77
N VAL A 195 -1.89 -23.81 -19.70
CA VAL A 195 -1.06 -24.21 -18.57
C VAL A 195 -1.05 -25.73 -18.48
N ASP A 196 0.14 -26.29 -18.34
CA ASP A 196 0.39 -27.69 -18.03
C ASP A 196 1.13 -27.79 -16.69
N THR A 197 0.55 -28.48 -15.73
CA THR A 197 1.07 -28.57 -14.37
C THR A 197 0.63 -29.87 -13.71
N ASP A 198 1.52 -30.41 -12.88
CA ASP A 198 1.27 -31.59 -12.03
C ASP A 198 0.75 -31.20 -10.63
N LEU A 199 0.53 -29.91 -10.38
CA LEU A 199 -0.03 -29.42 -9.12
C LEU A 199 -1.50 -29.86 -8.98
N ASP A 200 -1.81 -30.54 -7.87
CA ASP A 200 -3.18 -30.89 -7.51
C ASP A 200 -3.91 -29.69 -6.90
N PHE A 201 -4.50 -28.86 -7.77
CA PHE A 201 -5.33 -27.72 -7.33
C PHE A 201 -6.57 -28.14 -6.55
N SER A 202 -7.05 -29.38 -6.64
CA SER A 202 -8.16 -29.86 -5.79
C SER A 202 -7.69 -29.97 -4.34
N ALA A 203 -6.52 -30.58 -4.11
CA ALA A 203 -5.90 -30.66 -2.79
C ALA A 203 -5.55 -29.28 -2.23
N LEU A 204 -4.90 -28.44 -3.04
CA LEU A 204 -4.54 -27.07 -2.65
C LEU A 204 -5.78 -26.22 -2.33
N SER A 205 -6.87 -26.39 -3.10
CA SER A 205 -8.13 -25.67 -2.84
C SER A 205 -8.79 -26.07 -1.53
N LYS A 206 -8.64 -27.30 -1.05
CA LYS A 206 -9.15 -27.72 0.27
C LYS A 206 -8.43 -27.01 1.41
N VAL A 207 -7.11 -26.88 1.30
CA VAL A 207 -6.30 -26.12 2.27
C VAL A 207 -6.69 -24.65 2.23
N TYR A 208 -6.76 -24.06 1.03
CA TYR A 208 -7.14 -22.66 0.85
C TYR A 208 -8.52 -22.34 1.42
N SER A 209 -9.53 -23.16 1.11
CA SER A 209 -10.91 -22.93 1.55
C SER A 209 -11.07 -23.01 3.06
N SER A 210 -10.32 -23.90 3.72
CA SER A 210 -10.31 -24.00 5.19
C SER A 210 -9.77 -22.75 5.89
N ARG A 211 -8.87 -22.01 5.23
CA ARG A 211 -8.18 -20.84 5.80
C ARG A 211 -8.86 -19.52 5.45
N TRP A 212 -9.31 -19.38 4.20
CA TRP A 212 -9.78 -18.10 3.65
C TRP A 212 -11.22 -18.14 3.13
N GLY A 213 -11.82 -19.33 3.02
CA GLY A 213 -13.05 -19.53 2.25
C GLY A 213 -12.82 -19.49 0.73
N GLY A 214 -13.80 -19.97 -0.05
CA GLY A 214 -13.73 -19.97 -1.52
C GLY A 214 -12.93 -21.12 -2.13
N SER A 215 -12.49 -20.96 -3.38
CA SER A 215 -11.73 -21.96 -4.12
C SER A 215 -10.42 -21.40 -4.66
N LEU A 216 -9.41 -22.27 -4.73
CA LEU A 216 -8.14 -22.00 -5.37
C LEU A 216 -8.09 -22.78 -6.69
N SER A 217 -7.68 -22.12 -7.76
CA SER A 217 -7.43 -22.73 -9.06
C SER A 217 -6.18 -22.15 -9.70
N VAL A 218 -5.82 -22.67 -10.87
CA VAL A 218 -4.71 -22.16 -11.68
C VAL A 218 -4.84 -20.66 -12.02
N VAL A 219 -6.06 -20.12 -12.01
CA VAL A 219 -6.35 -18.69 -12.23
C VAL A 219 -5.70 -17.81 -11.16
N ASN A 220 -5.74 -18.22 -9.89
CA ASN A 220 -5.30 -17.39 -8.77
C ASN A 220 -3.80 -17.01 -8.85
N PRO A 221 -2.85 -17.97 -9.00
CA PRO A 221 -1.44 -17.61 -9.09
C PRO A 221 -1.08 -16.91 -10.41
N LEU A 222 -1.83 -17.13 -11.50
CA LEU A 222 -1.71 -16.34 -12.73
C LEU A 222 -2.20 -14.89 -12.55
N LEU A 223 -3.24 -14.69 -11.74
CA LEU A 223 -3.73 -13.34 -11.41
C LEU A 223 -2.70 -12.60 -10.56
N ASP A 224 -2.11 -13.26 -9.57
CA ASP A 224 -1.01 -12.70 -8.80
C ASP A 224 0.18 -12.34 -9.70
N PHE A 225 0.49 -13.21 -10.67
CA PHE A 225 1.49 -12.93 -11.71
C PHE A 225 1.16 -11.62 -12.45
N PHE A 226 -0.07 -11.51 -12.92
CA PHE A 226 -0.50 -10.34 -13.67
C PHE A 226 -0.52 -9.05 -12.82
N ILE A 227 -0.91 -9.14 -11.55
CA ILE A 227 -0.92 -8.01 -10.61
C ILE A 227 0.49 -7.52 -10.32
N PHE A 228 1.47 -8.39 -10.03
CA PHE A 228 2.84 -7.91 -9.78
C PHE A 228 3.45 -7.27 -11.02
N LYS A 229 3.15 -7.79 -12.22
CA LYS A 229 3.55 -7.19 -13.49
C LYS A 229 2.95 -5.80 -13.68
N SER A 230 1.69 -5.65 -13.28
CA SER A 230 1.03 -4.35 -13.26
C SER A 230 1.72 -3.35 -12.34
N ASP A 231 2.02 -3.78 -11.13
CA ASP A 231 2.65 -2.95 -10.09
C ASP A 231 4.04 -2.47 -10.51
N LEU A 232 4.83 -3.37 -11.12
CA LEU A 232 6.14 -3.01 -11.70
C LEU A 232 6.03 -1.96 -12.80
N ALA A 233 5.05 -2.09 -13.70
CA ALA A 233 4.86 -1.11 -14.77
C ALA A 233 4.46 0.26 -14.22
N PHE A 234 3.61 0.31 -13.18
CA PHE A 234 3.27 1.57 -12.52
C PHE A 234 4.48 2.19 -11.83
N ALA A 235 5.26 1.41 -11.09
CA ALA A 235 6.47 1.87 -10.43
C ALA A 235 7.47 2.47 -11.44
N ALA A 236 7.69 1.77 -12.57
CA ALA A 236 8.55 2.23 -13.65
C ALA A 236 8.02 3.52 -14.30
N HIS A 237 6.73 3.58 -14.62
CA HIS A 237 6.10 4.73 -15.29
C HIS A 237 6.16 6.01 -14.43
N TYR A 238 5.91 5.88 -13.13
CA TYR A 238 5.89 7.03 -12.23
C TYR A 238 7.23 7.30 -11.53
N GLY A 239 8.25 6.49 -11.77
CA GLY A 239 9.58 6.62 -11.17
C GLY A 239 9.53 6.64 -9.64
N SER A 240 8.80 5.69 -9.05
CA SER A 240 8.45 5.71 -7.63
C SER A 240 8.43 4.31 -7.03
N GLU A 241 8.62 4.25 -5.73
CA GLU A 241 8.32 3.06 -4.93
C GLU A 241 6.82 2.77 -4.94
N ILE A 242 6.45 1.50 -4.72
CA ILE A 242 5.06 1.06 -4.68
C ILE A 242 4.71 0.42 -3.33
N TYR A 243 3.70 0.99 -2.68
CA TYR A 243 3.05 0.39 -1.53
C TYR A 243 1.98 -0.60 -2.04
N THR A 244 2.27 -1.88 -1.86
CA THR A 244 1.44 -3.02 -2.28
C THR A 244 1.42 -4.09 -1.19
N SER A 245 0.64 -5.16 -1.41
CA SER A 245 0.52 -6.28 -0.47
C SER A 245 1.84 -7.04 -0.27
N HIS A 246 2.02 -7.70 0.88
CA HIS A 246 3.16 -8.60 1.12
C HIS A 246 3.34 -9.66 0.02
N ARG A 247 2.23 -10.23 -0.45
CA ARG A 247 2.22 -11.21 -1.55
C ARG A 247 2.85 -10.64 -2.81
N THR A 248 2.44 -9.42 -3.20
CA THR A 248 3.00 -8.75 -4.38
C THR A 248 4.45 -8.32 -4.13
N SER A 249 4.78 -7.83 -2.94
CA SER A 249 6.16 -7.43 -2.58
C SER A 249 7.16 -8.58 -2.77
N ASP A 250 6.83 -9.79 -2.28
CA ASP A 250 7.67 -10.98 -2.46
C ASP A 250 7.85 -11.35 -3.95
N LEU A 251 6.82 -11.16 -4.78
CA LEU A 251 6.89 -11.39 -6.22
C LEU A 251 7.77 -10.36 -6.94
N ILE A 252 7.71 -9.10 -6.53
CA ILE A 252 8.57 -8.06 -7.08
C ILE A 252 10.03 -8.35 -6.66
N ASP A 253 10.29 -8.77 -5.42
CA ASP A 253 11.64 -9.09 -4.92
C ASP A 253 12.27 -10.28 -5.65
N LEU A 254 11.45 -11.27 -6.01
CA LEU A 254 11.86 -12.39 -6.86
C LEU A 254 12.49 -11.90 -8.18
N LYS A 255 11.84 -10.96 -8.88
CA LYS A 255 12.32 -10.45 -10.17
C LYS A 255 13.47 -9.45 -10.03
N CYS A 256 13.43 -8.62 -9.00
CA CYS A 256 14.31 -7.47 -8.86
C CYS A 256 15.49 -7.70 -7.90
N LYS A 257 15.77 -8.94 -7.47
CA LYS A 257 16.81 -9.33 -6.49
C LYS A 257 17.85 -8.23 -6.20
N GLY A 258 17.69 -7.55 -5.06
CA GLY A 258 18.62 -6.52 -4.59
C GLY A 258 18.26 -5.07 -4.93
N LEU A 259 17.39 -4.80 -5.92
CA LEU A 259 16.90 -3.44 -6.22
C LEU A 259 15.80 -2.97 -5.24
N LEU A 260 15.12 -3.90 -4.55
CA LEU A 260 13.96 -3.62 -3.69
C LEU A 260 14.22 -3.58 -2.19
N ARG A 261 15.48 -3.58 -1.75
CA ARG A 261 15.78 -3.32 -0.33
C ARG A 261 14.98 -2.10 0.18
N ARG A 262 14.78 -1.07 -0.65
CA ARG A 262 14.12 0.19 -0.26
C ARG A 262 12.66 0.09 0.19
N ILE A 263 11.76 -0.59 -0.54
CA ILE A 263 10.31 -0.59 -0.21
C ILE A 263 10.02 -1.30 1.12
N ASN A 264 10.62 -2.48 1.31
CA ASN A 264 10.46 -3.24 2.56
C ASN A 264 11.23 -2.59 3.73
N LEU A 265 12.36 -1.92 3.45
CA LEU A 265 13.07 -1.12 4.45
C LEU A 265 12.21 0.07 4.90
N ASP A 266 11.53 0.78 4.00
CA ASP A 266 10.74 1.96 4.33
C ASP A 266 9.48 1.60 5.16
N LYS A 267 8.76 0.51 4.83
CA LYS A 267 7.67 -0.01 5.69
C LYS A 267 8.19 -0.43 7.07
N THR A 268 9.32 -1.14 7.12
CA THR A 268 9.92 -1.60 8.39
C THR A 268 10.42 -0.41 9.22
N ASN A 269 11.04 0.58 8.59
CA ASN A 269 11.52 1.81 9.20
C ASN A 269 10.38 2.64 9.78
N ILE A 270 9.27 2.82 9.05
CA ILE A 270 8.07 3.50 9.59
C ILE A 270 7.54 2.74 10.81
N ASN A 271 7.42 1.41 10.71
CA ASN A 271 6.92 0.58 11.81
C ASN A 271 7.82 0.66 13.06
N SER A 272 9.13 0.52 12.89
CA SER A 272 10.11 0.59 13.98
C SER A 272 10.18 1.99 14.59
N PHE A 273 10.15 3.04 13.75
CA PHE A 273 10.09 4.43 14.20
C PHE A 273 8.82 4.66 15.03
N SER A 274 7.64 4.34 14.48
CA SER A 274 6.36 4.54 15.17
C SER A 274 6.36 3.84 16.53
N ARG A 275 6.67 2.54 16.59
CA ARG A 275 6.66 1.77 17.85
C ARG A 275 7.57 2.37 18.92
N THR A 276 8.75 2.84 18.52
CA THR A 276 9.74 3.32 19.49
C THR A 276 9.44 4.75 19.94
N VAL A 277 9.01 5.59 19.02
CA VAL A 277 8.82 7.02 19.26
C VAL A 277 7.47 7.32 19.93
N THR A 278 6.43 6.53 19.65
CA THR A 278 5.12 6.64 20.32
C THR A 278 4.96 5.67 21.50
N GLN A 279 6.05 5.10 22.03
CA GLN A 279 6.04 4.24 23.23
C GLN A 279 5.05 3.06 23.19
N ASN A 280 4.93 2.38 22.05
CA ASN A 280 3.93 1.33 21.80
C ASN A 280 2.46 1.78 21.80
N ALA A 281 2.17 3.08 21.68
CA ALA A 281 0.83 3.54 21.33
C ALA A 281 0.38 2.90 20.00
N PRO A 282 -0.94 2.75 19.77
CA PRO A 282 -1.49 2.24 18.51
C PRO A 282 -0.90 2.95 17.28
N LYS A 283 -0.80 2.25 16.14
CA LYS A 283 -0.29 2.89 14.92
C LYS A 283 -1.30 3.90 14.40
N LEU A 284 -0.80 4.95 13.73
CA LEU A 284 -1.65 5.94 13.06
C LEU A 284 -2.72 5.27 12.18
N ARG A 285 -2.31 4.28 11.38
CA ARG A 285 -3.26 3.53 10.54
C ARG A 285 -4.35 2.86 11.35
N ASP A 286 -4.01 2.27 12.50
CA ASP A 286 -4.93 1.47 13.30
C ASP A 286 -5.99 2.39 13.96
N VAL A 287 -5.57 3.52 14.54
CA VAL A 287 -6.45 4.52 15.16
C VAL A 287 -7.42 5.15 14.15
N ILE A 288 -6.95 5.41 12.93
CA ILE A 288 -7.80 5.95 11.85
C ILE A 288 -8.76 4.88 11.33
N ASN A 289 -8.28 3.67 11.09
CA ASN A 289 -9.10 2.58 10.54
C ASN A 289 -10.15 2.09 11.55
N SER A 290 -9.87 2.15 12.86
CA SER A 290 -10.85 1.82 13.91
C SER A 290 -11.91 2.91 14.12
N GLY A 291 -11.62 4.14 13.67
CA GLY A 291 -12.48 5.31 13.85
C GLY A 291 -12.32 6.01 15.21
N GLU A 292 -11.32 5.62 16.02
CA GLU A 292 -10.97 6.30 17.28
C GLU A 292 -10.55 7.75 17.06
N ARG A 293 -9.89 8.03 15.92
CA ARG A 293 -9.69 9.39 15.41
C ARG A 293 -10.29 9.51 14.02
N THR A 294 -10.88 10.67 13.77
CA THR A 294 -11.46 11.01 12.48
C THR A 294 -10.38 11.43 11.49
N TYR A 295 -10.69 11.26 10.20
CA TYR A 295 -9.78 11.70 9.15
C TYR A 295 -9.67 13.23 9.07
N ASP A 296 -10.70 13.97 9.50
CA ASP A 296 -10.64 15.44 9.62
C ASP A 296 -9.59 15.88 10.66
N GLU A 297 -9.55 15.23 11.83
CA GLU A 297 -8.50 15.47 12.82
C GLU A 297 -7.11 15.14 12.26
N PHE A 298 -7.01 14.06 11.46
CA PHE A 298 -5.76 13.74 10.78
C PHE A 298 -5.33 14.82 9.78
N LEU A 299 -6.25 15.42 9.01
CA LEU A 299 -5.89 16.51 8.09
C LEU A 299 -5.33 17.71 8.84
N VAL A 300 -5.85 18.02 10.03
CA VAL A 300 -5.31 19.07 10.91
C VAL A 300 -3.91 18.69 11.43
N LEU A 301 -3.69 17.43 11.82
CA LEU A 301 -2.35 16.93 12.19
C LEU A 301 -1.37 17.06 11.02
N LEU A 302 -1.80 16.67 9.81
CA LEU A 302 -1.00 16.69 8.59
C LEU A 302 -0.57 18.11 8.21
N ASP A 303 -1.44 19.11 8.40
CA ASP A 303 -1.11 20.52 8.15
C ASP A 303 0.01 21.03 9.09
N LYS A 304 0.11 20.47 10.30
CA LYS A 304 1.21 20.77 11.24
C LYS A 304 2.50 19.99 10.95
N ALA A 305 2.43 18.96 10.11
CA ALA A 305 3.54 18.03 9.86
C ALA A 305 4.58 18.56 8.85
N GLU A 306 4.39 19.73 8.23
CA GLU A 306 5.23 20.19 7.11
C GLU A 306 6.74 20.17 7.41
N LYS A 307 7.14 20.69 8.58
CA LYS A 307 8.55 20.70 9.00
C LYS A 307 9.06 19.29 9.31
N PHE A 308 8.21 18.42 9.86
CA PHE A 308 8.52 17.01 10.09
C PHE A 308 8.75 16.25 8.79
N LYS A 309 7.88 16.48 7.80
CA LYS A 309 8.03 15.93 6.46
C LYS A 309 9.33 16.39 5.82
N LYS A 310 9.63 17.69 5.83
CA LYS A 310 10.90 18.22 5.30
C LYS A 310 12.12 17.58 5.98
N TRP A 311 12.04 17.36 7.29
CA TRP A 311 13.08 16.65 8.04
C TRP A 311 13.27 15.21 7.56
N ILE A 312 12.20 14.42 7.41
CA ILE A 312 12.27 13.06 6.86
C ILE A 312 12.87 13.06 5.45
N GLY A 313 12.40 13.94 4.57
CA GLY A 313 12.82 13.99 3.16
C GLY A 313 14.32 14.25 3.00
N ASN A 314 14.96 14.92 3.96
CA ASN A 314 16.39 15.22 3.95
C ASN A 314 17.26 14.06 4.50
N LYS A 315 16.67 12.94 4.93
CA LYS A 315 17.41 11.79 5.46
C LYS A 315 17.85 10.82 4.36
N SER A 316 19.05 10.26 4.54
CA SER A 316 19.60 9.26 3.63
C SER A 316 18.72 8.00 3.62
N PRO A 317 18.40 7.43 2.44
CA PRO A 317 17.71 6.14 2.35
C PRO A 317 18.46 4.96 2.98
N GLU A 318 19.76 5.09 3.22
CA GLU A 318 20.63 4.02 3.75
C GLU A 318 20.66 3.95 5.28
N GLN A 319 20.09 4.95 5.96
CA GLN A 319 20.13 5.07 7.41
C GLN A 319 18.77 4.77 8.01
N GLU A 320 18.71 4.03 9.12
CA GLU A 320 17.44 3.80 9.82
C GLU A 320 16.86 5.12 10.35
N LEU A 321 15.58 5.37 10.06
CA LEU A 321 14.90 6.62 10.43
C LEU A 321 15.00 6.92 11.93
N ILE A 322 14.94 5.87 12.76
CA ILE A 322 15.08 6.00 14.21
C ILE A 322 16.47 6.46 14.63
N SER A 323 17.52 5.97 13.96
CA SER A 323 18.90 6.36 14.24
C SER A 323 19.12 7.84 13.91
N GLU A 324 18.59 8.31 12.79
CA GLU A 324 18.66 9.73 12.41
C GLU A 324 17.80 10.62 13.32
N TYR A 325 16.65 10.13 13.80
CA TYR A 325 15.85 10.81 14.82
C TYR A 325 16.62 10.97 16.13
N LEU A 326 17.18 9.88 16.66
CA LEU A 326 17.96 9.89 17.91
C LEU A 326 19.19 10.79 17.80
N LYS A 327 19.87 10.79 16.65
CA LYS A 327 21.00 11.67 16.37
C LYS A 327 20.61 13.14 16.44
N ASP A 328 19.57 13.56 15.73
CA ASP A 328 19.17 14.96 15.65
C ASP A 328 18.60 15.51 16.96
N ILE A 329 17.98 14.67 17.80
CA ILE A 329 17.57 15.09 19.14
C ILE A 329 18.76 15.20 20.10
N SER A 330 19.87 14.48 19.83
CA SER A 330 21.07 14.41 20.68
C SER A 330 22.19 15.39 20.33
N SER A 331 22.22 15.93 19.10
CA SER A 331 23.37 16.64 18.51
C SER A 331 23.54 18.11 18.92
N GLU A 332 23.07 18.54 20.10
CA GLU A 332 23.33 19.90 20.62
C GLU A 332 24.39 19.91 21.75
N PRO A 333 25.24 20.95 21.84
CA PRO A 333 26.33 21.03 22.81
C PRO A 333 25.86 21.11 24.28
N THR A 334 24.59 21.37 24.54
CA THR A 334 24.02 21.37 25.91
C THR A 334 23.68 19.97 26.42
N ILE A 335 23.44 18.99 25.53
CA ILE A 335 23.21 17.57 25.89
C ILE A 335 24.54 16.86 26.25
N SER A 336 25.68 17.42 25.84
CA SER A 336 27.00 16.99 26.31
C SER A 336 27.21 17.14 27.84
N LYS A 337 26.30 17.83 28.53
CA LYS A 337 26.29 17.96 30.00
C LYS A 337 25.38 16.96 30.72
N LEU A 338 24.58 16.17 29.98
CA LEU A 338 23.87 15.05 30.60
C LEU A 338 24.88 13.92 30.87
N PRO A 339 24.86 13.29 32.06
CA PRO A 339 25.70 12.16 32.35
C PRO A 339 25.55 11.11 31.25
N SER A 340 26.67 10.69 30.67
CA SER A 340 26.71 9.69 29.59
C SER A 340 25.95 8.40 29.92
N LYS A 341 25.69 8.13 31.20
CA LYS A 341 24.84 7.04 31.70
C LYS A 341 23.36 7.18 31.33
N LEU A 342 22.78 8.39 31.27
CA LEU A 342 21.37 8.60 30.91
C LEU A 342 21.14 8.48 29.40
N ILE A 343 22.06 9.04 28.62
CA ILE A 343 22.12 8.82 27.16
C ILE A 343 22.30 7.32 26.92
N ARG A 344 23.28 6.67 27.56
CA ARG A 344 23.45 5.22 27.44
C ARG A 344 22.22 4.45 27.89
N TYR A 345 21.49 4.84 28.94
CA TYR A 345 20.28 4.14 29.38
C TYR A 345 19.15 4.26 28.35
N PHE A 346 18.89 5.44 27.80
CA PHE A 346 17.94 5.63 26.69
C PHE A 346 18.33 4.84 25.44
N PHE A 347 19.61 4.88 25.06
CA PHE A 347 20.13 4.17 23.89
C PHE A 347 20.16 2.65 24.08
N THR A 348 20.47 2.15 25.28
CA THR A 348 20.49 0.70 25.58
C THR A 348 19.07 0.15 25.72
N THR A 349 18.11 0.98 26.13
CA THR A 349 16.69 0.59 26.20
C THR A 349 16.06 0.58 24.81
N ALA A 350 16.37 1.55 23.94
CA ALA A 350 15.87 1.58 22.56
C ALA A 350 16.46 0.46 21.69
N ILE A 351 17.75 0.11 21.86
CA ILE A 351 18.38 -1.02 21.17
C ILE A 351 17.98 -2.36 21.81
N GLY A 352 17.70 -2.39 23.11
CA GLY A 352 17.28 -3.58 23.84
C GLY A 352 15.85 -4.07 23.58
N MET A 353 15.03 -3.32 22.84
CA MET A 353 13.66 -3.72 22.47
C MET A 353 13.59 -4.65 21.23
N ILE A 354 14.73 -5.09 20.69
CA ILE A 354 14.82 -5.96 19.50
C ILE A 354 14.63 -7.46 19.86
N GLU A 355 14.61 -7.85 21.15
CA GLU A 355 14.14 -9.16 21.63
C GLU A 355 13.20 -9.03 22.84
N PRO A 356 12.20 -9.93 23.03
CA PRO A 356 11.18 -9.74 24.04
C PRO A 356 11.62 -10.26 25.42
N ILE A 357 10.93 -9.78 26.45
CA ILE A 357 10.95 -10.21 27.87
C ILE A 357 11.87 -9.37 28.77
N THR A 358 11.38 -8.21 29.23
CA THR A 358 10.92 -8.00 30.62
C THR A 358 10.51 -6.54 30.82
N GLY A 359 9.41 -6.33 31.55
CA GLY A 359 8.80 -5.02 31.73
C GLY A 359 9.65 -4.03 32.51
N ASN A 360 9.45 -2.75 32.21
CA ASN A 360 8.97 -1.77 33.17
C ASN A 360 8.49 -0.54 32.40
N ALA A 361 7.28 -0.09 32.72
CA ALA A 361 6.80 1.22 32.33
C ALA A 361 7.67 2.27 33.01
N LEU A 362 8.34 3.12 32.22
CA LEU A 362 9.00 4.32 32.71
C LEU A 362 8.34 5.52 32.04
N SER A 363 7.50 6.19 32.82
CA SER A 363 6.89 7.47 32.51
C SER A 363 7.98 8.51 32.20
N LEU A 364 7.94 9.08 30.99
CA LEU A 364 8.76 10.23 30.63
C LEU A 364 7.90 11.49 30.59
N THR A 365 7.65 12.06 31.76
CA THR A 365 6.95 13.35 31.91
C THR A 365 7.88 14.58 31.89
N ASP A 366 9.21 14.42 31.86
CA ASP A 366 10.12 15.55 32.11
C ASP A 366 10.84 16.17 30.90
N THR A 367 10.50 15.82 29.66
CA THR A 367 11.11 16.47 28.47
C THR A 367 10.45 17.82 28.12
N PHE A 368 9.34 18.17 28.78
CA PHE A 368 8.52 19.35 28.43
C PHE A 368 9.22 20.71 28.63
N LEU A 369 10.27 20.78 29.46
CA LEU A 369 10.84 22.05 29.91
C LEU A 369 12.13 22.48 29.22
N VAL A 370 12.77 21.63 28.40
CA VAL A 370 14.05 21.95 27.75
C VAL A 370 13.87 22.58 26.36
N GLU A 371 12.76 22.29 25.67
CA GLU A 371 12.56 22.74 24.27
C GLU A 371 12.13 24.22 24.14
N LYS A 372 11.69 24.87 25.22
CA LYS A 372 11.21 26.26 25.17
C LYS A 372 12.35 27.30 25.10
N MET A 373 13.61 26.92 25.28
CA MET A 373 14.71 27.87 25.47
C MET A 373 15.68 28.07 24.30
N LEU A 374 15.66 27.27 23.23
CA LEU A 374 16.66 27.42 22.15
C LEU A 374 16.08 27.23 20.74
N GLY A 375 15.43 28.27 20.22
CA GLY A 375 15.47 28.81 18.84
C GLY A 375 15.31 27.95 17.57
N GLY A 376 15.21 26.62 17.62
CA GLY A 376 15.17 25.75 16.44
C GLY A 376 13.99 24.77 16.46
N TRP A 377 13.44 24.44 15.29
CA TRP A 377 12.44 23.37 15.17
C TRP A 377 13.14 22.00 15.16
N ARG A 378 12.55 21.00 15.83
CA ARG A 378 13.07 19.61 15.91
C ARG A 378 11.96 18.59 15.59
N PRO A 379 12.31 17.37 15.12
CA PRO A 379 11.32 16.32 14.86
C PRO A 379 10.60 15.86 16.13
N ASN A 380 11.28 15.83 17.29
CA ASN A 380 10.68 15.45 18.56
C ASN A 380 9.50 16.34 18.95
N ARG A 381 9.57 17.63 18.66
CA ARG A 381 8.49 18.56 18.97
C ARG A 381 7.19 18.22 18.23
N PHE A 382 7.27 17.86 16.95
CA PHE A 382 6.08 17.41 16.22
C PHE A 382 5.54 16.10 16.81
N VAL A 383 6.44 15.17 17.13
CA VAL A 383 6.09 13.90 17.76
C VAL A 383 5.33 14.12 19.07
N THR A 384 5.93 14.83 20.03
CA THR A 384 5.40 14.98 21.39
C THR A 384 4.18 15.88 21.45
N GLU A 385 4.17 16.99 20.71
CA GLU A 385 3.07 17.96 20.77
C GLU A 385 1.88 17.57 19.86
N ASN A 386 2.07 16.68 18.87
CA ASN A 386 1.02 16.40 17.88
C ASN A 386 0.82 14.91 17.59
N LEU A 387 1.85 14.16 17.20
CA LEU A 387 1.68 12.77 16.76
C LEU A 387 1.32 11.82 17.91
N SER A 388 2.08 11.84 19.01
CA SER A 388 1.83 10.96 20.16
C SER A 388 0.46 11.21 20.79
N PRO A 389 0.03 12.45 21.08
CA PRO A 389 -1.33 12.71 21.58
C PRO A 389 -2.45 12.31 20.61
N PHE A 390 -2.15 12.28 19.31
CA PHE A 390 -3.12 11.84 18.31
C PHE A 390 -3.37 10.33 18.40
N VAL A 391 -2.30 9.54 18.52
CA VAL A 391 -2.39 8.07 18.50
C VAL A 391 -2.58 7.43 19.87
N ASP A 392 -2.23 8.13 20.94
CA ASP A 392 -2.46 7.71 22.32
C ASP A 392 -3.87 8.13 22.73
N VAL A 393 -4.83 7.23 22.50
CA VAL A 393 -6.24 7.44 22.79
C VAL A 393 -6.53 6.80 24.15
N GLU A 394 -6.79 7.63 25.17
CA GLU A 394 -7.24 7.19 26.51
C GLU A 394 -8.60 6.50 26.49
#